data_AF-A0A3R9MCH8-F1
#
_entry.id   AF-A0A3R9MCH8-F1
#
_cell.length_a   1.000
_cell.length_b   1.000
_cell.length_c   1.000
_cell.angle_alpha   90.00
_cell.angle_beta   90.00
_cell.angle_gamma   90.00
#
_symmetry.space_group_name_H-M   'P 1'
#
loop_
_entity.id
_entity.type
_entity.pdbx_description
1 polymer ?
#
loop_
_entity_poly.entity_id
_entity_poly.type
_entity_poly.pdbx_seq_one_letter_code
_entity_poly.pdbx_strand_id
1 'polypeptide(L)'
;MYSVAWRVGGGVSLGLAVACSGNTGPENKTAAPPPTGHYEGPITYQGSELRVALELREIRPGQLQAEVRFPQLPELGFEPARVSYQAPQLRVAQQATGSGGIQVQAVQEGDFLRGVLSWDSLQADFVWARRGEAAPRGFREQALPGYQQLRLLLPDDTLARHVTLALVASPATAAAAGQRAMYLARHGIAALVLPASATLPDSAGGVALAAVLAVLRQQAGVDSSKVGYWGRGRTTSMVAAAASLSPRPEFVLLEGAAADTRDEAQLYSVFNRLRVPVLACYGALDTTVQVRESARRLRTALGYRRGTQVRILPQATPDFVQPGRTRPDGQWQWPQPAAGYWAGMLEWLRQR
;
A
#
# COMPACT_ATOMS: atom_id res chain seq x y z
N MET A 1 46.07 -12.50 100.40
CA MET A 1 46.51 -11.09 100.41
C MET A 1 46.52 -10.61 98.97
N TYR A 2 45.81 -9.52 98.64
CA TYR A 2 45.65 -8.93 97.29
C TYR A 2 44.95 -9.87 96.26
N SER A 3 43.95 -9.48 95.45
CA SER A 3 43.69 -8.28 94.61
C SER A 3 44.58 -8.28 93.34
N VAL A 4 44.10 -7.99 92.11
CA VAL A 4 43.23 -6.87 91.66
C VAL A 4 42.23 -7.26 90.54
N ALA A 5 41.22 -6.41 90.30
CA ALA A 5 40.18 -6.40 89.25
C ALA A 5 40.73 -6.32 87.79
N TRP A 6 39.93 -6.30 86.69
CA TRP A 6 38.89 -5.32 86.24
C TRP A 6 37.86 -6.00 85.26
N ARG A 7 36.55 -5.70 85.31
CA ARG A 7 35.72 -4.86 84.36
C ARG A 7 35.97 -5.13 82.85
N VAL A 8 35.02 -5.20 81.90
CA VAL A 8 33.55 -4.90 81.71
C VAL A 8 33.00 -5.92 80.67
N GLY A 9 31.71 -6.24 80.44
CA GLY A 9 30.41 -5.90 81.07
C GLY A 9 29.30 -5.57 80.03
N GLY A 10 28.12 -6.21 80.08
CA GLY A 10 27.01 -6.09 79.09
C GLY A 10 27.10 -7.09 77.92
N GLY A 11 26.03 -7.43 77.19
CA GLY A 11 24.61 -7.03 77.28
C GLY A 11 23.68 -7.95 76.45
N VAL A 12 22.37 -7.88 76.71
CA VAL A 12 21.32 -8.79 76.16
C VAL A 12 20.93 -8.47 74.71
N SER A 13 20.65 -9.49 73.89
CA SER A 13 19.50 -9.54 72.93
C SER A 13 19.40 -10.86 72.16
N LEU A 14 18.24 -11.52 72.15
CA LEU A 14 17.89 -12.50 71.11
C LEU A 14 17.30 -11.76 69.90
N GLY A 15 18.01 -11.82 68.76
CA GLY A 15 17.47 -11.35 67.49
C GLY A 15 16.56 -12.39 66.84
N LEU A 16 15.26 -12.15 66.78
CA LEU A 16 14.36 -12.87 65.87
C LEU A 16 14.71 -12.48 64.44
N ALA A 17 15.31 -13.41 63.69
CA ALA A 17 15.66 -13.19 62.29
C ALA A 17 14.40 -13.13 61.42
N VAL A 18 13.95 -11.91 61.12
CA VAL A 18 12.91 -11.68 60.10
C VAL A 18 13.50 -12.08 58.75
N ALA A 19 13.07 -13.23 58.24
CA ALA A 19 13.43 -13.70 56.92
C ALA A 19 12.72 -12.86 55.85
N CYS A 20 13.30 -11.71 55.52
CA CYS A 20 12.92 -10.91 54.36
C CYS A 20 13.17 -11.73 53.09
N SER A 21 12.14 -12.46 52.64
CA SER A 21 12.14 -13.14 51.35
C SER A 21 12.16 -12.09 50.25
N GLY A 22 13.36 -11.66 49.86
CA GLY A 22 13.61 -10.77 48.75
C GLY A 22 13.25 -11.50 47.46
N ASN A 23 11.96 -11.49 47.12
CA ASN A 23 11.41 -12.25 46.01
C ASN A 23 11.71 -11.58 44.66
N THR A 24 12.99 -11.29 44.40
CA THR A 24 13.51 -10.83 43.11
C THR A 24 13.57 -11.99 42.13
N GLY A 25 12.42 -12.60 41.84
CA GLY A 25 12.22 -13.19 40.53
C GLY A 25 12.41 -12.09 39.48
N PRO A 26 12.87 -12.42 38.26
CA PRO A 26 12.88 -11.44 37.19
C PRO A 26 11.44 -10.94 37.00
N GLU A 27 11.23 -9.63 37.09
CA GLU A 27 10.01 -9.02 36.57
C GLU A 27 9.97 -9.31 35.07
N ASN A 28 9.26 -10.38 34.69
CA ASN A 28 8.63 -10.45 33.39
C ASN A 28 7.67 -9.25 33.34
N LYS A 29 8.19 -8.11 32.85
CA LYS A 29 7.40 -6.96 32.46
C LYS A 29 6.41 -7.47 31.42
N THR A 30 5.20 -7.80 31.87
CA THR A 30 4.11 -8.29 31.04
C THR A 30 3.91 -7.25 29.96
N ALA A 31 4.38 -7.55 28.75
CA ALA A 31 4.43 -6.58 27.67
C ALA A 31 3.00 -6.06 27.46
N ALA A 32 2.82 -4.75 27.51
CA ALA A 32 1.51 -4.15 27.34
C ALA A 32 0.90 -4.69 26.04
N PRO A 33 -0.38 -5.12 26.05
CA PRO A 33 -0.99 -5.69 24.86
C PRO A 33 -0.93 -4.68 23.72
N PRO A 34 -0.67 -5.12 22.47
CA PRO A 34 -0.48 -4.20 21.37
C PRO A 34 -1.75 -3.35 21.14
N PRO A 35 -1.61 -2.10 20.69
CA PRO A 35 -2.73 -1.18 20.48
C PRO A 35 -3.59 -1.62 19.29
N THR A 36 -4.51 -2.56 19.50
CA THR A 36 -5.42 -3.07 18.46
C THR A 36 -6.77 -2.35 18.48
N GLY A 37 -7.34 -2.12 17.30
CA GLY A 37 -8.59 -1.39 17.12
C GLY A 37 -8.51 -0.33 16.04
N HIS A 38 -9.60 0.43 15.89
CA HIS A 38 -9.67 1.63 15.06
C HIS A 38 -9.26 2.85 15.89
N TYR A 39 -8.23 3.58 15.45
CA TYR A 39 -7.80 4.85 16.03
C TYR A 39 -8.08 5.99 15.04
N GLU A 40 -8.66 7.10 15.49
CA GLU A 40 -8.97 8.25 14.64
C GLU A 40 -8.52 9.57 15.28
N GLY A 41 -8.01 10.49 14.47
CA GLY A 41 -7.89 11.89 14.84
C GLY A 41 -7.32 12.76 13.72
N PRO A 42 -7.16 14.07 13.99
CA PRO A 42 -6.52 14.99 13.05
C PRO A 42 -5.01 14.81 12.99
N ILE A 43 -4.43 15.23 11.87
CA ILE A 43 -3.09 15.81 11.78
C ILE A 43 -3.24 17.27 11.32
N THR A 44 -2.39 18.17 11.82
CA THR A 44 -2.48 19.61 11.52
C THR A 44 -1.14 20.15 11.06
N TYR A 45 -1.11 20.86 9.94
CA TYR A 45 0.10 21.50 9.42
C TYR A 45 -0.25 22.84 8.74
N GLN A 46 0.49 23.91 9.06
CA GLN A 46 0.32 25.27 8.53
C GLN A 46 -1.17 25.69 8.37
N GLY A 47 -1.93 25.61 9.45
CA GLY A 47 -3.34 26.01 9.50
C GLY A 47 -4.35 25.03 8.89
N SER A 48 -3.91 23.91 8.32
CA SER A 48 -4.77 22.92 7.66
C SER A 48 -4.84 21.58 8.40
N GLU A 49 -6.06 21.12 8.66
CA GLU A 49 -6.36 19.80 9.22
C GLU A 49 -6.55 18.74 8.12
N LEU A 50 -6.12 17.50 8.38
CA LEU A 50 -6.52 16.30 7.64
C LEU A 50 -6.89 15.21 8.65
N ARG A 51 -7.97 14.44 8.43
CA ARG A 51 -8.27 13.31 9.31
C ARG A 51 -7.51 12.07 8.87
N VAL A 52 -7.03 11.33 9.86
CA VAL A 52 -6.35 10.06 9.68
C VAL A 52 -7.03 9.03 10.57
N ALA A 53 -7.34 7.88 9.99
CA ALA A 53 -7.73 6.68 10.70
C ALA A 53 -6.62 5.62 10.54
N LEU A 54 -6.35 4.92 11.63
CA LEU A 54 -5.37 3.84 11.71
C LEU A 54 -6.07 2.57 12.23
N GLU A 55 -6.21 1.59 11.35
CA GLU A 55 -6.78 0.28 11.69
C GLU A 55 -5.64 -0.66 12.12
N LEU A 56 -5.55 -1.03 13.40
CA LEU A 56 -4.53 -1.95 13.92
C LEU A 56 -5.13 -3.31 14.27
N ARG A 57 -4.58 -4.38 13.69
CA ARG A 57 -5.06 -5.75 13.82
C ARG A 57 -3.89 -6.67 14.17
N GLU A 58 -4.08 -7.58 15.12
CA GLU A 58 -3.10 -8.61 15.44
C GLU A 58 -3.44 -9.90 14.66
N ILE A 59 -2.59 -10.29 13.71
CA ILE A 59 -2.83 -11.49 12.88
C ILE A 59 -2.37 -12.76 13.62
N ARG A 60 -1.32 -12.63 14.42
CA ARG A 60 -0.75 -13.65 15.31
C ARG A 60 -0.14 -12.93 16.52
N PRO A 61 0.06 -13.59 17.68
CA PRO A 61 0.70 -12.97 18.84
C PRO A 61 2.00 -12.22 18.48
N GLY A 62 2.04 -10.91 18.75
CA GLY A 62 3.14 -10.00 18.43
C GLY A 62 3.25 -9.57 16.95
N GLN A 63 2.43 -10.10 16.05
CA GLN A 63 2.44 -9.77 14.62
C GLN A 63 1.26 -8.86 14.25
N LEU A 64 1.53 -7.55 14.19
CA LEU A 64 0.57 -6.54 13.78
C LEU A 64 0.51 -6.34 12.27
N GLN A 65 -0.71 -6.11 11.78
CA GLN A 65 -1.02 -5.45 10.51
C GLN A 65 -1.66 -4.09 10.82
N ALA A 66 -1.26 -3.08 10.06
CA ALA A 66 -1.81 -1.75 10.13
C ALA A 66 -2.46 -1.37 8.80
N GLU A 67 -3.35 -0.39 8.83
CA GLU A 67 -3.83 0.28 7.63
C GLU A 67 -4.06 1.75 7.95
N VAL A 68 -3.44 2.65 7.18
CA VAL A 68 -3.65 4.11 7.31
C VAL A 68 -4.66 4.54 6.27
N ARG A 69 -5.68 5.29 6.68
CA ARG A 69 -6.79 5.75 5.83
C ARG A 69 -7.01 7.24 6.05
N PHE A 70 -7.35 7.96 4.98
CA PHE A 70 -7.70 9.39 5.04
C PHE A 70 -9.17 9.52 4.64
N PRO A 71 -10.12 9.76 5.57
CA PRO A 71 -11.55 9.74 5.25
C PRO A 71 -11.99 10.72 4.15
N GLN A 72 -11.33 11.88 4.04
CA GLN A 72 -11.58 12.87 2.98
C GLN A 72 -10.85 12.56 1.66
N LEU A 73 -9.86 11.67 1.67
CA LEU A 73 -9.01 11.32 0.50
C LEU A 73 -8.75 9.79 0.48
N PRO A 74 -9.80 8.94 0.35
CA PRO A 74 -9.67 7.49 0.56
C PRO A 74 -8.63 6.81 -0.33
N GLU A 75 -8.36 7.39 -1.50
CA GLU A 75 -7.41 6.90 -2.50
C GLU A 75 -5.93 7.11 -2.13
N LEU A 76 -5.65 7.84 -1.04
CA LEU A 76 -4.31 7.97 -0.46
C LEU A 76 -4.05 6.97 0.69
N GLY A 77 -5.05 6.18 1.09
CA GLY A 77 -4.89 5.16 2.13
C GLY A 77 -3.91 4.05 1.73
N PHE A 78 -3.20 3.48 2.70
CA PHE A 78 -2.16 2.48 2.46
C PHE A 78 -2.01 1.44 3.58
N GLU A 79 -1.67 0.20 3.19
CA GLU A 79 -1.09 -0.80 4.09
C GLU A 79 0.42 -0.52 4.26
N PRO A 80 0.90 -0.27 5.50
CA PRO A 80 2.31 0.03 5.76
C PRO A 80 3.21 -1.19 5.56
N ALA A 81 4.37 -1.00 4.91
CA ALA A 81 5.33 -2.07 4.65
C ALA A 81 6.10 -2.52 5.89
N ARG A 82 6.08 -1.73 6.97
CA ARG A 82 6.59 -2.11 8.30
C ARG A 82 5.63 -1.60 9.37
N VAL A 83 5.32 -2.50 10.30
CA VAL A 83 4.58 -2.22 11.54
C VAL A 83 5.37 -2.91 12.65
N SER A 84 5.76 -2.18 13.69
CA SER A 84 6.37 -2.76 14.88
C SER A 84 5.89 -2.05 16.13
N TYR A 85 5.70 -2.84 17.19
CA TYR A 85 5.34 -2.34 18.51
C TYR A 85 6.32 -2.87 19.54
N GLN A 86 6.90 -1.96 20.31
CA GLN A 86 7.80 -2.23 21.43
C GLN A 86 7.34 -1.35 22.58
N ALA A 87 6.48 -1.89 23.44
CA ALA A 87 5.70 -1.15 24.42
C ALA A 87 6.51 -0.07 25.18
N PRO A 88 6.05 1.20 25.23
CA PRO A 88 4.78 1.73 24.69
C PRO A 88 4.87 2.25 23.24
N GLN A 89 5.99 2.07 22.53
CA GLN A 89 6.20 2.67 21.20
C GLN A 89 5.58 1.84 20.06
N LEU A 90 4.77 2.50 19.24
CA LEU A 90 4.32 2.00 17.94
C LEU A 90 5.09 2.72 16.82
N ARG A 91 5.56 1.97 15.83
CA ARG A 91 6.18 2.51 14.60
C ARG A 91 5.51 1.91 13.37
N VAL A 92 5.11 2.78 12.45
CA VAL A 92 4.42 2.42 11.21
C VAL A 92 5.12 3.13 10.07
N ALA A 93 5.50 2.41 9.01
CA ALA A 93 6.17 3.01 7.85
C ALA A 93 5.63 2.45 6.53
N GLN A 94 5.22 3.36 5.66
CA GLN A 94 5.05 3.09 4.23
C GLN A 94 6.43 2.77 3.62
N GLN A 95 6.48 1.91 2.61
CA GLN A 95 7.66 1.84 1.75
C GLN A 95 7.65 3.08 0.85
N ALA A 96 8.76 3.84 0.85
CA ALA A 96 8.88 5.04 0.03
C ALA A 96 8.69 4.72 -1.46
N THR A 97 7.96 5.61 -2.14
CA THR A 97 7.64 5.60 -3.57
C THR A 97 8.36 6.76 -4.27
N GLY A 98 8.12 6.96 -5.57
CA GLY A 98 8.72 8.07 -6.32
C GLY A 98 8.33 9.45 -5.78
N SER A 99 7.15 9.56 -5.14
CA SER A 99 6.68 10.75 -4.43
C SER A 99 6.91 10.67 -2.91
N GLY A 100 8.00 10.02 -2.47
CA GLY A 100 8.32 9.88 -1.06
C GLY A 100 7.41 8.89 -0.31
N GLY A 101 7.18 9.11 0.98
CA GLY A 101 6.44 8.15 1.81
C GLY A 101 6.22 8.55 3.27
N ILE A 102 5.19 7.96 3.86
CA ILE A 102 4.66 8.31 5.17
C ILE A 102 5.24 7.42 6.29
N GLN A 103 5.61 8.03 7.41
CA GLN A 103 6.02 7.35 8.64
C GLN A 103 5.22 7.90 9.83
N VAL A 104 4.84 7.03 10.76
CA VAL A 104 4.17 7.39 12.01
C VAL A 104 4.97 6.80 13.16
N GLN A 105 5.34 7.64 14.12
CA GLN A 105 5.97 7.21 15.37
C GLN A 105 5.07 7.68 16.52
N ALA A 106 4.57 6.72 17.31
CA ALA A 106 3.59 6.99 18.37
C ALA A 106 4.00 6.33 19.70
N VAL A 107 3.52 6.93 20.79
CA VAL A 107 3.48 6.35 22.14
C VAL A 107 2.02 6.03 22.46
N GLN A 108 1.79 4.84 23.01
CA GLN A 108 0.48 4.44 23.51
C GLN A 108 0.27 4.94 24.94
N GLU A 109 -0.80 5.70 25.14
CA GLU A 109 -1.24 6.26 26.42
C GLU A 109 -2.70 5.82 26.67
N GLY A 110 -2.88 4.59 27.13
CA GLY A 110 -4.20 3.96 27.26
C GLY A 110 -4.87 3.71 25.89
N ASP A 111 -6.05 4.30 25.68
CA ASP A 111 -6.77 4.29 24.40
C ASP A 111 -6.32 5.42 23.43
N PHE A 112 -5.27 6.16 23.76
CA PHE A 112 -4.68 7.18 22.88
C PHE A 112 -3.37 6.72 22.24
N LEU A 113 -3.14 7.15 21.00
CA LEU A 113 -1.84 7.14 20.34
C LEU A 113 -1.42 8.59 20.12
N ARG A 114 -0.28 9.00 20.68
CA ARG A 114 0.27 10.36 20.54
C ARG A 114 1.63 10.29 19.86
N GLY A 115 1.92 11.20 18.95
CA GLY A 115 3.25 11.26 18.33
C GLY A 115 3.33 12.14 17.09
N VAL A 116 4.23 11.78 16.18
CA VAL A 116 4.56 12.54 14.96
C VAL A 116 4.29 11.69 13.73
N LEU A 117 3.56 12.27 12.77
CA LEU A 117 3.47 11.79 11.40
C LEU A 117 4.43 12.59 10.53
N SER A 118 5.36 11.90 9.87
CA SER A 118 6.23 12.44 8.84
C SER A 118 5.69 12.06 7.46
N TRP A 119 5.56 13.03 6.56
CA TRP A 119 5.18 12.84 5.17
C TRP A 119 6.18 13.62 4.30
N ASP A 120 7.13 12.92 3.71
CA ASP A 120 8.23 13.50 2.93
C ASP A 120 9.09 14.46 3.76
N SER A 121 8.94 15.78 3.58
CA SER A 121 9.57 16.83 4.40
C SER A 121 8.63 17.45 5.45
N LEU A 122 7.34 17.12 5.41
CA LEU A 122 6.34 17.57 6.37
C LEU A 122 6.42 16.73 7.66
N GLN A 123 6.30 17.40 8.80
CA GLN A 123 6.07 16.75 10.10
C GLN A 123 4.84 17.39 10.75
N ALA A 124 3.96 16.57 11.31
CA ALA A 124 2.78 17.01 12.03
C ALA A 124 2.60 16.18 13.31
N ASP A 125 2.43 16.86 14.45
CA ASP A 125 2.02 16.23 15.70
C ASP A 125 0.57 15.74 15.63
N PHE A 126 0.26 14.69 16.38
CA PHE A 126 -1.10 14.15 16.48
C PHE A 126 -1.42 13.53 17.85
N VAL A 127 -2.72 13.46 18.12
CA VAL A 127 -3.33 12.60 19.15
C VAL A 127 -4.52 11.90 18.49
N TRP A 128 -4.46 10.58 18.36
CA TRP A 128 -5.52 9.75 17.82
C TRP A 128 -6.14 8.92 18.93
N ALA A 129 -7.47 8.90 19.00
CA ALA A 129 -8.23 8.18 20.03
C ALA A 129 -8.83 6.91 19.45
N ARG A 130 -8.80 5.81 20.21
CA ARG A 130 -9.47 4.57 19.86
C ARG A 130 -10.99 4.78 19.81
N ARG A 131 -11.65 4.30 18.75
CA ARG A 131 -13.11 4.40 18.54
C ARG A 131 -13.82 3.05 18.54
N GLY A 132 -13.09 1.94 18.57
CA GLY A 132 -13.64 0.60 18.63
C GLY A 132 -12.68 -0.45 18.06
N GLU A 133 -13.24 -1.58 17.62
CA GLU A 133 -12.52 -2.59 16.85
C GLU A 133 -12.08 -2.05 15.48
N ALA A 134 -11.04 -2.65 14.90
CA ALA A 134 -10.51 -2.25 13.59
C ALA A 134 -11.48 -2.69 12.48
N ALA A 135 -11.79 -1.78 11.53
CA ALA A 135 -12.76 -2.04 10.48
C ALA A 135 -12.36 -3.24 9.58
N PRO A 136 -13.32 -3.96 8.97
CA PRO A 136 -13.02 -4.98 7.98
C PRO A 136 -12.28 -4.38 6.77
N ARG A 137 -11.36 -5.14 6.16
CA ARG A 137 -10.54 -4.66 5.02
C ARG A 137 -11.36 -4.47 3.73
N GLY A 138 -12.61 -4.93 3.65
CA GLY A 138 -13.48 -4.82 2.47
C GLY A 138 -13.09 -5.74 1.30
N PHE A 139 -12.20 -6.70 1.57
CA PHE A 139 -11.78 -7.75 0.64
C PHE A 139 -11.24 -8.95 1.41
N ARG A 140 -11.20 -10.11 0.76
CA ARG A 140 -10.63 -11.37 1.24
C ARG A 140 -9.45 -11.78 0.38
N GLU A 141 -8.48 -12.48 0.97
CA GLU A 141 -7.30 -12.99 0.27
C GLU A 141 -7.44 -14.46 -0.09
N GLN A 142 -7.23 -14.81 -1.36
CA GLN A 142 -7.18 -16.19 -1.85
C GLN A 142 -5.77 -16.51 -2.36
N ALA A 143 -5.17 -17.60 -1.88
CA ALA A 143 -3.90 -18.09 -2.42
C ALA A 143 -4.10 -18.66 -3.83
N LEU A 144 -3.24 -18.30 -4.78
CA LEU A 144 -3.38 -18.76 -6.16
C LEU A 144 -2.77 -20.17 -6.33
N PRO A 145 -3.52 -21.17 -6.87
CA PRO A 145 -2.99 -22.52 -7.12
C PRO A 145 -1.73 -22.49 -7.98
N GLY A 146 -0.73 -23.31 -7.62
CA GLY A 146 0.59 -23.32 -8.27
C GLY A 146 1.51 -22.15 -7.91
N TYR A 147 0.99 -21.06 -7.32
CA TYR A 147 1.74 -19.84 -7.03
C TYR A 147 1.57 -19.42 -5.55
N GLN A 148 2.11 -20.19 -4.61
CA GLN A 148 1.86 -20.00 -3.17
C GLN A 148 2.27 -18.63 -2.59
N GLN A 149 3.14 -17.87 -3.26
CA GLN A 149 3.52 -16.51 -2.88
C GLN A 149 2.54 -15.43 -3.39
N LEU A 150 1.58 -15.79 -4.25
CA LEU A 150 0.61 -14.86 -4.84
C LEU A 150 -0.72 -14.89 -4.08
N ARG A 151 -1.33 -13.71 -3.91
CA ARG A 151 -2.62 -13.50 -3.24
C ARG A 151 -3.55 -12.73 -4.16
N LEU A 152 -4.62 -13.38 -4.59
CA LEU A 152 -5.74 -12.73 -5.27
C LEU A 152 -6.60 -12.04 -4.20
N LEU A 153 -6.74 -10.72 -4.32
CA LEU A 153 -7.68 -9.94 -3.51
C LEU A 153 -9.04 -10.03 -4.21
N LEU A 154 -10.00 -10.71 -3.58
CA LEU A 154 -11.40 -10.75 -4.01
C LEU A 154 -12.20 -9.74 -3.19
N PRO A 155 -13.09 -8.94 -3.79
CA PRO A 155 -14.04 -8.11 -3.05
C PRO A 155 -14.84 -8.94 -2.03
N ASP A 156 -15.19 -8.30 -0.92
CA ASP A 156 -16.06 -8.86 0.12
C ASP A 156 -17.48 -8.31 -0.04
N ASP A 157 -18.07 -8.61 -1.21
CA ASP A 157 -19.41 -8.19 -1.61
C ASP A 157 -20.26 -9.39 -2.09
N THR A 158 -21.48 -9.13 -2.57
CA THR A 158 -22.47 -10.16 -2.93
C THR A 158 -22.32 -10.72 -4.36
N LEU A 159 -21.35 -10.26 -5.15
CA LEU A 159 -21.16 -10.70 -6.53
C LEU A 159 -20.44 -12.06 -6.59
N ALA A 160 -20.99 -12.98 -7.37
CA ALA A 160 -20.41 -14.31 -7.56
C ALA A 160 -19.14 -14.31 -8.46
N ARG A 161 -18.93 -13.25 -9.25
CA ARG A 161 -17.81 -13.09 -10.19
C ARG A 161 -17.46 -11.62 -10.37
N HIS A 162 -16.18 -11.31 -10.50
CA HIS A 162 -15.65 -9.95 -10.58
C HIS A 162 -14.77 -9.74 -11.83
N VAL A 163 -14.80 -8.52 -12.37
CA VAL A 163 -13.74 -8.01 -13.25
C VAL A 163 -12.42 -8.14 -12.51
N THR A 164 -11.38 -8.66 -13.18
CA THR A 164 -10.12 -9.04 -12.52
C THR A 164 -8.91 -8.41 -13.20
N LEU A 165 -8.00 -7.84 -12.40
CA LEU A 165 -6.79 -7.16 -12.86
C LEU A 165 -5.52 -7.81 -12.30
N ALA A 166 -4.57 -8.09 -13.20
CA ALA A 166 -3.21 -8.52 -12.88
C ALA A 166 -2.25 -7.33 -12.98
N LEU A 167 -1.81 -6.79 -11.85
CA LEU A 167 -0.95 -5.61 -11.73
C LEU A 167 0.53 -6.03 -11.77
N VAL A 168 1.21 -5.70 -12.86
CA VAL A 168 2.59 -6.14 -13.14
C VAL A 168 3.58 -5.13 -12.57
N ALA A 169 4.21 -5.49 -11.44
CA ALA A 169 5.01 -4.58 -10.63
C ALA A 169 6.47 -5.04 -10.50
N SER A 170 7.40 -4.13 -10.76
CA SER A 170 8.82 -4.29 -10.40
C SER A 170 9.02 -4.19 -8.87
N PRO A 171 10.15 -4.64 -8.30
CA PRO A 171 10.43 -4.46 -6.87
C PRO A 171 10.33 -3.00 -6.38
N ALA A 172 10.65 -2.03 -7.24
CA ALA A 172 10.53 -0.60 -6.96
C ALA A 172 9.07 -0.07 -6.99
N THR A 173 8.14 -0.82 -7.57
CA THR A 173 6.71 -0.43 -7.70
C THR A 173 5.75 -1.37 -6.95
N ALA A 174 6.25 -2.47 -6.38
CA ALA A 174 5.45 -3.50 -5.70
C ALA A 174 4.53 -2.94 -4.60
N ALA A 175 5.03 -2.07 -3.71
CA ALA A 175 4.20 -1.45 -2.67
C ALA A 175 3.08 -0.57 -3.27
N ALA A 176 3.38 0.24 -4.28
CA ALA A 176 2.42 1.10 -4.97
C ALA A 176 1.38 0.30 -5.79
N ALA A 177 1.73 -0.90 -6.24
CA ALA A 177 0.80 -1.86 -6.85
C ALA A 177 -0.06 -2.59 -5.80
N GLY A 178 0.48 -2.87 -4.62
CA GLY A 178 -0.28 -3.38 -3.46
C GLY A 178 -1.44 -2.46 -3.09
N GLN A 179 -1.17 -1.15 -2.92
CA GLN A 179 -2.23 -0.19 -2.60
C GLN A 179 -3.26 -0.08 -3.72
N ARG A 180 -2.83 -0.10 -5.00
CA ARG A 180 -3.73 -0.12 -6.16
C ARG A 180 -4.63 -1.36 -6.16
N ALA A 181 -4.09 -2.54 -5.82
CA ALA A 181 -4.85 -3.78 -5.73
C ALA A 181 -5.87 -3.75 -4.58
N MET A 182 -5.49 -3.28 -3.40
CA MET A 182 -6.41 -3.11 -2.27
C MET A 182 -7.54 -2.11 -2.57
N TYR A 183 -7.21 -1.01 -3.25
CA TYR A 183 -8.19 -0.02 -3.68
C TYR A 183 -9.19 -0.61 -4.69
N LEU A 184 -8.71 -1.35 -5.70
CA LEU A 184 -9.58 -2.05 -6.66
C LEU A 184 -10.54 -3.04 -5.96
N ALA A 185 -10.01 -3.86 -5.04
CA ALA A 185 -10.80 -4.88 -4.35
C ALA A 185 -11.95 -4.27 -3.53
N ARG A 186 -11.74 -3.09 -2.93
CA ARG A 186 -12.76 -2.31 -2.21
C ARG A 186 -13.82 -1.66 -3.10
N HIS A 187 -13.60 -1.63 -4.42
CA HIS A 187 -14.49 -1.02 -5.41
C HIS A 187 -15.11 -2.05 -6.38
N GLY A 188 -15.14 -3.33 -5.99
CA GLY A 188 -15.79 -4.42 -6.72
C GLY A 188 -14.94 -5.06 -7.83
N ILE A 189 -13.61 -4.85 -7.82
CA ILE A 189 -12.69 -5.34 -8.86
C ILE A 189 -11.61 -6.20 -8.23
N ALA A 190 -11.60 -7.50 -8.56
CA ALA A 190 -10.60 -8.41 -8.04
C ALA A 190 -9.20 -8.07 -8.57
N ALA A 191 -8.18 -8.20 -7.72
CA ALA A 191 -6.85 -7.71 -8.04
C ALA A 191 -5.74 -8.65 -7.57
N LEU A 192 -4.71 -8.82 -8.41
CA LEU A 192 -3.55 -9.65 -8.11
C LEU A 192 -2.28 -8.88 -8.49
N VAL A 193 -1.34 -8.72 -7.55
CA VAL A 193 -0.03 -8.14 -7.83
C VAL A 193 0.93 -9.23 -8.30
N LEU A 194 1.58 -9.01 -9.45
CA LEU A 194 2.54 -9.92 -10.06
C LEU A 194 3.94 -9.32 -10.04
N PRO A 195 4.92 -9.97 -9.37
CA PRO A 195 6.30 -9.49 -9.35
C PRO A 195 6.97 -9.72 -10.71
N ALA A 196 7.35 -8.63 -11.37
CA ALA A 196 8.15 -8.65 -12.59
C ALA A 196 9.64 -8.49 -12.27
N SER A 197 10.46 -9.46 -12.67
CA SER A 197 11.92 -9.30 -12.56
C SER A 197 12.44 -8.34 -13.62
N ALA A 198 13.24 -7.35 -13.20
CA ALA A 198 13.90 -6.42 -14.11
C ALA A 198 15.02 -7.07 -14.96
N THR A 199 15.43 -8.30 -14.62
CA THR A 199 16.45 -9.08 -15.34
C THR A 199 15.88 -10.01 -16.42
N LEU A 200 14.57 -10.27 -16.42
CA LEU A 200 13.94 -11.08 -17.47
C LEU A 200 13.72 -10.24 -18.74
N PRO A 201 13.99 -10.78 -19.94
CA PRO A 201 13.50 -10.20 -21.18
C PRO A 201 11.97 -10.14 -21.19
N ASP A 202 11.41 -9.10 -21.81
CA ASP A 202 9.95 -8.86 -21.84
C ASP A 202 9.17 -10.03 -22.47
N SER A 203 9.78 -10.81 -23.36
CA SER A 203 9.22 -12.05 -23.90
C SER A 203 9.06 -13.15 -22.85
N ALA A 204 10.10 -13.40 -22.03
CA ALA A 204 10.07 -14.37 -20.95
C ALA A 204 9.12 -13.94 -19.82
N GLY A 205 9.13 -12.65 -19.48
CA GLY A 205 8.14 -12.06 -18.58
C GLY A 205 6.72 -12.20 -19.12
N GLY A 206 6.51 -11.95 -20.42
CA GLY A 206 5.23 -12.10 -21.10
C GLY A 206 4.66 -13.52 -21.04
N VAL A 207 5.51 -14.55 -21.19
CA VAL A 207 5.10 -15.96 -21.02
C VAL A 207 4.63 -16.24 -19.58
N ALA A 208 5.34 -15.74 -18.57
CA ALA A 208 4.93 -15.89 -17.17
C ALA A 208 3.59 -15.19 -16.88
N LEU A 209 3.37 -13.99 -17.43
CA LEU A 209 2.10 -13.27 -17.33
C LEU A 209 0.94 -14.04 -17.98
N ALA A 210 1.14 -14.59 -19.19
CA ALA A 210 0.12 -15.38 -19.89
C ALA A 210 -0.25 -16.67 -19.13
N ALA A 211 0.72 -17.34 -18.51
CA ALA A 211 0.47 -18.50 -17.65
C ALA A 211 -0.36 -18.12 -16.41
N VAL A 212 -0.05 -17.02 -15.74
CA VAL A 212 -0.85 -16.54 -14.59
C VAL A 212 -2.26 -16.11 -15.03
N LEU A 213 -2.42 -15.49 -16.21
CA LEU A 213 -3.73 -15.14 -16.76
C LEU A 213 -4.61 -16.39 -16.99
N ALA A 214 -4.00 -17.51 -17.43
CA ALA A 214 -4.71 -18.78 -17.58
C ALA A 214 -5.22 -19.32 -16.23
N VAL A 215 -4.41 -19.25 -15.17
CA VAL A 215 -4.79 -19.72 -13.83
C VAL A 215 -5.79 -18.77 -13.16
N LEU A 216 -5.67 -17.45 -13.36
CA LEU A 216 -6.66 -16.45 -12.92
C LEU A 216 -8.06 -16.76 -13.48
N ARG A 217 -8.15 -17.07 -14.78
CA ARG A 217 -9.42 -17.43 -15.45
C ARG A 217 -10.08 -18.71 -14.94
N GLN A 218 -9.42 -19.47 -14.06
CA GLN A 218 -9.95 -20.68 -13.43
C GLN A 218 -10.34 -20.49 -11.96
N GLN A 219 -10.14 -19.29 -11.38
CA GLN A 219 -10.44 -19.05 -9.96
C GLN A 219 -11.93 -18.84 -9.69
N ALA A 220 -12.41 -19.39 -8.58
CA ALA A 220 -13.69 -18.98 -8.00
C ALA A 220 -13.67 -17.46 -7.69
N GLY A 221 -14.79 -16.78 -7.90
CA GLY A 221 -14.91 -15.33 -7.74
C GLY A 221 -14.38 -14.49 -8.91
N VAL A 222 -13.70 -15.07 -9.91
CA VAL A 222 -13.23 -14.36 -11.11
C VAL A 222 -14.23 -14.53 -12.26
N ASP A 223 -14.54 -13.43 -12.97
CA ASP A 223 -15.14 -13.54 -14.30
C ASP A 223 -14.03 -13.89 -15.31
N SER A 224 -14.04 -15.13 -15.78
CA SER A 224 -13.04 -15.62 -16.73
C SER A 224 -13.06 -14.87 -18.07
N SER A 225 -14.17 -14.23 -18.45
CA SER A 225 -14.21 -13.36 -19.63
C SER A 225 -13.53 -12.00 -19.39
N LYS A 226 -13.56 -11.49 -18.15
CA LYS A 226 -13.15 -10.11 -17.81
C LYS A 226 -11.85 -10.04 -16.99
N VAL A 227 -10.80 -10.70 -17.50
CA VAL A 227 -9.46 -10.66 -16.90
C VAL A 227 -8.51 -9.84 -17.77
N GLY A 228 -7.87 -8.83 -17.18
CA GLY A 228 -6.95 -7.90 -17.86
C GLY A 228 -5.62 -7.70 -17.11
N TYR A 229 -4.70 -6.96 -17.75
CA TYR A 229 -3.41 -6.58 -17.15
C TYR A 229 -3.36 -5.09 -16.80
N TRP A 230 -2.49 -4.72 -15.86
CA TRP A 230 -2.07 -3.34 -15.59
C TRP A 230 -0.53 -3.29 -15.55
N GLY A 231 0.08 -2.57 -16.48
CA GLY A 231 1.53 -2.29 -16.48
C GLY A 231 1.84 -0.83 -16.15
N ARG A 232 2.99 -0.57 -15.51
CA ARG A 232 3.47 0.78 -15.17
C ARG A 232 4.95 0.96 -15.49
N GLY A 233 5.31 2.08 -16.12
CA GLY A 233 6.66 2.37 -16.60
C GLY A 233 7.17 1.22 -17.48
N ARG A 234 8.36 0.70 -17.18
CA ARG A 234 8.99 -0.42 -17.91
C ARG A 234 8.17 -1.71 -17.95
N THR A 235 7.19 -1.96 -17.06
CA THR A 235 6.37 -3.19 -17.17
C THR A 235 5.29 -3.13 -18.26
N THR A 236 5.07 -1.95 -18.87
CA THR A 236 4.08 -1.78 -19.97
C THR A 236 4.44 -2.53 -21.25
N SER A 237 5.74 -2.63 -21.60
CA SER A 237 6.22 -3.42 -22.74
C SER A 237 6.11 -4.92 -22.50
N MET A 238 6.38 -5.39 -21.27
CA MET A 238 6.16 -6.78 -20.85
C MET A 238 4.67 -7.18 -20.93
N VAL A 239 3.75 -6.26 -20.60
CA VAL A 239 2.30 -6.46 -20.77
C VAL A 239 1.90 -6.50 -22.26
N ALA A 240 2.52 -5.69 -23.12
CA ALA A 240 2.33 -5.77 -24.57
C ALA A 240 2.84 -7.12 -25.14
N ALA A 241 4.00 -7.60 -24.68
CA ALA A 241 4.51 -8.92 -25.02
C ALA A 241 3.55 -10.04 -24.57
N ALA A 242 3.07 -10.00 -23.33
CA ALA A 242 2.08 -10.96 -22.81
C ALA A 242 0.79 -11.00 -23.63
N ALA A 243 0.29 -9.85 -24.07
CA ALA A 243 -0.94 -9.76 -24.86
C ALA A 243 -0.81 -10.32 -26.29
N SER A 244 0.41 -10.58 -26.77
CA SER A 244 0.63 -11.29 -28.04
C SER A 244 0.36 -12.80 -27.95
N LEU A 245 0.42 -13.36 -26.74
CA LEU A 245 0.34 -14.80 -26.45
C LEU A 245 -1.10 -15.27 -26.21
N SER A 246 -1.26 -16.57 -26.00
CA SER A 246 -2.51 -17.19 -25.54
C SER A 246 -2.33 -17.72 -24.11
N PRO A 247 -3.30 -17.50 -23.19
CA PRO A 247 -4.51 -16.69 -23.35
C PRO A 247 -4.23 -15.17 -23.46
N ARG A 248 -5.06 -14.45 -24.21
CA ARG A 248 -5.01 -12.98 -24.33
C ARG A 248 -5.79 -12.30 -23.21
N PRO A 249 -5.34 -11.14 -22.70
CA PRO A 249 -6.14 -10.30 -21.79
C PRO A 249 -7.36 -9.75 -22.53
N GLU A 250 -8.47 -9.55 -21.83
CA GLU A 250 -9.65 -8.89 -22.40
C GLU A 250 -9.43 -7.39 -22.55
N PHE A 251 -8.71 -6.77 -21.61
CA PHE A 251 -8.41 -5.34 -21.59
C PHE A 251 -7.08 -5.06 -20.89
N VAL A 252 -6.51 -3.88 -21.11
CA VAL A 252 -5.22 -3.49 -20.49
C VAL A 252 -5.24 -2.05 -19.96
N LEU A 253 -4.65 -1.85 -18.77
CA LEU A 253 -4.26 -0.56 -18.22
C LEU A 253 -2.75 -0.34 -18.44
N LEU A 254 -2.36 0.86 -18.88
CA LEU A 254 -0.97 1.27 -19.04
C LEU A 254 -0.71 2.59 -18.31
N GLU A 255 0.37 2.68 -17.55
CA GLU A 255 0.74 3.90 -16.82
C GLU A 255 2.17 4.32 -17.13
N GLY A 256 2.39 5.56 -17.57
CA GLY A 256 3.74 6.04 -17.91
C GLY A 256 4.42 5.18 -18.99
N ALA A 257 3.66 4.70 -19.98
CA ALA A 257 4.18 3.83 -21.03
C ALA A 257 5.16 4.60 -21.93
N ALA A 258 6.43 4.20 -21.93
CA ALA A 258 7.47 4.81 -22.77
C ALA A 258 7.16 4.57 -24.25
N ALA A 259 7.02 5.67 -24.99
CA ALA A 259 6.78 5.75 -26.43
C ALA A 259 7.49 7.02 -26.98
N ASP A 260 8.69 7.28 -26.47
CA ASP A 260 9.52 8.45 -26.71
C ASP A 260 10.22 8.39 -28.07
N THR A 261 10.39 7.19 -28.63
CA THR A 261 10.72 6.92 -30.03
C THR A 261 9.56 6.30 -30.80
N ARG A 262 9.72 6.13 -32.13
CA ARG A 262 8.74 5.36 -32.94
C ARG A 262 8.78 3.87 -32.61
N ASP A 263 9.95 3.34 -32.29
CA ASP A 263 10.17 1.90 -32.14
C ASP A 263 9.63 1.38 -30.81
N GLU A 264 9.78 2.16 -29.73
CA GLU A 264 9.05 1.95 -28.48
C GLU A 264 7.53 1.97 -28.69
N ALA A 265 7.01 2.97 -29.42
CA ALA A 265 5.58 3.07 -29.69
C ALA A 265 5.05 1.87 -30.49
N GLN A 266 5.87 1.29 -31.37
CA GLN A 266 5.51 0.15 -32.19
C GLN A 266 5.26 -1.13 -31.36
N LEU A 267 5.85 -1.26 -30.16
CA LEU A 267 5.60 -2.39 -29.24
C LEU A 267 4.11 -2.53 -28.89
N TYR A 268 3.41 -1.40 -28.70
CA TYR A 268 1.99 -1.38 -28.32
C TYR A 268 1.02 -1.59 -29.50
N SER A 269 1.53 -1.66 -30.74
CA SER A 269 0.70 -1.95 -31.93
C SER A 269 0.00 -3.32 -31.86
N VAL A 270 0.49 -4.22 -31.00
CA VAL A 270 -0.15 -5.50 -30.67
C VAL A 270 -1.60 -5.35 -30.22
N PHE A 271 -1.93 -4.34 -29.39
CA PHE A 271 -3.29 -4.13 -28.89
C PHE A 271 -4.24 -3.70 -30.02
N ASN A 272 -3.78 -2.79 -30.88
CA ASN A 272 -4.48 -2.36 -32.10
C ASN A 272 -4.73 -3.56 -33.04
N ARG A 273 -3.70 -4.36 -33.32
CA ARG A 273 -3.78 -5.58 -34.15
C ARG A 273 -4.79 -6.60 -33.58
N LEU A 274 -4.75 -6.85 -32.28
CA LEU A 274 -5.56 -7.88 -31.61
C LEU A 274 -6.92 -7.37 -31.09
N ARG A 275 -7.23 -6.09 -31.28
CA ARG A 275 -8.46 -5.39 -30.85
C ARG A 275 -8.66 -5.26 -29.32
N VAL A 276 -7.61 -5.46 -28.52
CA VAL A 276 -7.65 -5.32 -27.05
C VAL A 276 -7.89 -3.84 -26.67
N PRO A 277 -8.94 -3.50 -25.90
CA PRO A 277 -9.15 -2.15 -25.36
C PRO A 277 -8.06 -1.76 -24.36
N VAL A 278 -7.55 -0.54 -24.48
CA VAL A 278 -6.49 -0.01 -23.61
C VAL A 278 -6.92 1.32 -22.98
N LEU A 279 -6.77 1.47 -21.66
CA LEU A 279 -6.75 2.79 -21.02
C LEU A 279 -5.31 3.08 -20.59
N ALA A 280 -4.69 4.05 -21.25
CA ALA A 280 -3.37 4.54 -20.91
C ALA A 280 -3.45 5.89 -20.17
N CYS A 281 -2.69 6.04 -19.09
CA CYS A 281 -2.63 7.22 -18.26
C CYS A 281 -1.19 7.72 -18.10
N TYR A 282 -1.02 9.04 -18.12
CA TYR A 282 0.25 9.72 -17.82
C TYR A 282 0.01 10.85 -16.82
N GLY A 283 0.91 11.02 -15.84
CA GLY A 283 0.95 12.23 -15.02
C GLY A 283 1.55 13.38 -15.83
N ALA A 284 0.96 14.57 -15.82
CA ALA A 284 1.51 15.73 -16.54
C ALA A 284 2.84 16.27 -15.96
N LEU A 285 3.21 15.84 -14.75
CA LEU A 285 4.48 16.13 -14.08
C LEU A 285 5.43 14.91 -14.08
N ASP A 286 5.14 13.89 -14.89
CA ASP A 286 6.05 12.75 -15.07
C ASP A 286 7.25 13.16 -15.94
N THR A 287 8.44 13.06 -15.37
CA THR A 287 9.73 13.39 -16.00
C THR A 287 10.48 12.15 -16.48
N THR A 288 9.93 10.95 -16.31
CA THR A 288 10.56 9.68 -16.72
C THR A 288 10.33 9.33 -18.19
N VAL A 289 9.39 10.02 -18.85
CA VAL A 289 9.04 9.91 -20.27
C VAL A 289 8.67 11.29 -20.83
N GLN A 290 8.80 11.51 -22.14
CA GLN A 290 8.30 12.72 -22.82
C GLN A 290 6.77 12.65 -22.94
N VAL A 291 6.06 12.92 -21.84
CA VAL A 291 4.60 12.68 -21.67
C VAL A 291 3.73 13.06 -22.86
N ARG A 292 3.93 14.24 -23.49
CA ARG A 292 3.10 14.69 -24.61
C ARG A 292 3.39 13.88 -25.87
N GLU A 293 4.66 13.64 -26.15
CA GLU A 293 5.18 12.93 -27.31
C GLU A 293 4.87 11.44 -27.22
N SER A 294 5.13 10.82 -26.07
CA SER A 294 4.75 9.45 -25.70
C SER A 294 3.25 9.24 -25.86
N ALA A 295 2.41 10.06 -25.21
CA ALA A 295 0.96 9.94 -25.34
C ALA A 295 0.45 10.20 -26.77
N ARG A 296 1.15 11.00 -27.58
CA ARG A 296 0.83 11.19 -29.00
C ARG A 296 1.15 9.94 -29.82
N ARG A 297 2.38 9.40 -29.71
CA ARG A 297 2.78 8.20 -30.45
C ARG A 297 1.98 6.97 -30.03
N LEU A 298 1.68 6.82 -28.73
CA LEU A 298 0.86 5.72 -28.22
C LEU A 298 -0.56 5.75 -28.79
N ARG A 299 -1.22 6.92 -28.90
CA ARG A 299 -2.53 7.04 -29.57
C ARG A 299 -2.51 6.52 -31.01
N THR A 300 -1.44 6.85 -31.75
CA THR A 300 -1.24 6.35 -33.13
C THR A 300 -1.03 4.84 -33.16
N ALA A 301 -0.14 4.29 -32.31
CA ALA A 301 0.11 2.86 -32.23
C ALA A 301 -1.15 2.06 -31.86
N LEU A 302 -1.97 2.59 -30.95
CA LEU A 302 -3.25 2.04 -30.53
C LEU A 302 -4.40 2.24 -31.54
N GLY A 303 -4.20 3.05 -32.59
CA GLY A 303 -5.11 3.17 -33.73
C GLY A 303 -6.45 3.86 -33.44
N TYR A 304 -6.52 4.75 -32.45
CA TYR A 304 -7.68 5.61 -32.16
C TYR A 304 -9.05 4.89 -32.02
N ARG A 305 -9.06 3.64 -31.56
CA ARG A 305 -10.27 2.78 -31.57
C ARG A 305 -11.24 3.08 -30.42
N ARG A 306 -12.54 2.88 -30.66
CA ARG A 306 -13.58 2.84 -29.61
C ARG A 306 -13.19 1.83 -28.51
N GLY A 307 -13.39 2.22 -27.26
CA GLY A 307 -12.97 1.46 -26.08
C GLY A 307 -11.54 1.80 -25.60
N THR A 308 -10.67 2.25 -26.50
CA THR A 308 -9.29 2.64 -26.17
C THR A 308 -9.18 4.15 -25.91
N GLN A 309 -8.45 4.52 -24.86
CA GLN A 309 -8.26 5.90 -24.42
C GLN A 309 -6.81 6.14 -23.99
N VAL A 310 -6.30 7.35 -24.22
CA VAL A 310 -4.98 7.80 -23.72
C VAL A 310 -5.17 9.17 -23.08
N ARG A 311 -5.00 9.23 -21.75
CA ARG A 311 -5.24 10.41 -20.91
C ARG A 311 -3.91 10.97 -20.38
N ILE A 312 -3.81 12.29 -20.32
CA ILE A 312 -2.76 13.01 -19.58
C ILE A 312 -3.48 13.73 -18.44
N LEU A 313 -3.08 13.49 -17.20
CA LEU A 313 -3.74 14.00 -16.01
C LEU A 313 -3.00 15.26 -15.49
N PRO A 314 -3.64 16.44 -15.49
CA PRO A 314 -2.96 17.70 -15.18
C PRO A 314 -2.51 17.77 -13.72
N GLN A 315 -1.35 18.40 -13.50
CA GLN A 315 -0.72 18.59 -12.18
C GLN A 315 -0.38 17.29 -11.42
N ALA A 316 -0.46 16.13 -12.07
CA ALA A 316 -0.22 14.82 -11.46
C ALA A 316 1.22 14.31 -11.67
N THR A 317 1.82 13.76 -10.61
CA THR A 317 3.11 13.04 -10.60
C THR A 317 3.03 11.68 -11.32
N PRO A 318 4.15 10.95 -11.51
CA PRO A 318 4.14 9.57 -12.02
C PRO A 318 3.28 8.58 -11.21
N ASP A 319 2.99 8.90 -9.95
CA ASP A 319 2.16 8.08 -9.05
C ASP A 319 0.66 8.45 -9.09
N PHE A 320 0.29 9.46 -9.88
CA PHE A 320 -1.05 10.04 -10.04
C PHE A 320 -1.58 10.77 -8.80
N VAL A 321 -0.66 11.47 -8.12
CA VAL A 321 -0.94 12.37 -6.99
C VAL A 321 -0.62 13.80 -7.43
N GLN A 322 -1.42 14.77 -7.01
CA GLN A 322 -1.07 16.19 -7.03
C GLN A 322 -0.28 16.50 -5.75
N PRO A 323 0.95 17.04 -5.84
CA PRO A 323 1.79 17.26 -4.66
C PRO A 323 1.21 18.31 -3.72
N GLY A 324 1.50 18.18 -2.43
CA GLY A 324 1.13 19.18 -1.43
C GLY A 324 1.84 20.51 -1.67
N ARG A 325 1.18 21.62 -1.33
CA ARG A 325 1.68 22.98 -1.56
C ARG A 325 1.05 23.99 -0.62
N THR A 326 1.78 25.04 -0.25
CA THR A 326 1.18 26.22 0.37
C THR A 326 0.34 26.98 -0.67
N ARG A 327 -0.86 27.40 -0.29
CA ARG A 327 -1.80 28.19 -1.09
C ARG A 327 -1.49 29.70 -1.01
N PRO A 328 -2.08 30.55 -1.87
CA PRO A 328 -1.93 32.01 -1.78
C PRO A 328 -2.44 32.65 -0.48
N ASP A 329 -3.30 31.94 0.27
CA ASP A 329 -3.81 32.33 1.60
C ASP A 329 -2.86 31.93 2.75
N GLY A 330 -1.71 31.30 2.45
CA GLY A 330 -0.75 30.80 3.43
C GLY A 330 -1.07 29.43 4.03
N GLN A 331 -2.22 28.83 3.71
CA GLN A 331 -2.62 27.52 4.23
C GLN A 331 -1.99 26.37 3.43
N TRP A 332 -1.73 25.24 4.08
CA TRP A 332 -1.25 24.04 3.39
C TRP A 332 -2.36 23.30 2.66
N GLN A 333 -2.23 23.11 1.35
CA GLN A 333 -2.96 22.08 0.62
C GLN A 333 -2.20 20.75 0.78
N TRP A 334 -2.78 19.82 1.52
CA TRP A 334 -2.34 18.42 1.57
C TRP A 334 -2.27 17.80 0.15
N PRO A 335 -1.40 16.80 -0.09
CA PRO A 335 -1.40 16.05 -1.35
C PRO A 335 -2.79 15.47 -1.66
N GLN A 336 -3.15 15.38 -2.94
CA GLN A 336 -4.48 14.91 -3.37
C GLN A 336 -4.38 13.91 -4.52
N PRO A 337 -5.30 12.94 -4.64
CA PRO A 337 -5.38 12.09 -5.83
C PRO A 337 -5.60 12.95 -7.10
N ALA A 338 -5.00 12.55 -8.23
CA ALA A 338 -5.20 13.27 -9.48
C ALA A 338 -6.68 13.26 -9.90
N ALA A 339 -7.28 14.43 -10.08
CA ALA A 339 -8.70 14.56 -10.40
C ALA A 339 -9.09 13.73 -11.64
N GLY A 340 -10.11 12.87 -11.49
CA GLY A 340 -10.59 11.99 -12.56
C GLY A 340 -9.76 10.72 -12.83
N TYR A 341 -8.62 10.52 -12.16
CA TYR A 341 -7.79 9.31 -12.30
C TYR A 341 -8.56 8.05 -11.86
N TRP A 342 -8.85 7.92 -10.57
CA TRP A 342 -9.48 6.72 -10.01
C TRP A 342 -10.92 6.54 -10.47
N ALA A 343 -11.77 7.56 -10.28
CA ALA A 343 -13.17 7.50 -10.71
C ALA A 343 -13.31 7.16 -12.21
N GLY A 344 -12.54 7.82 -13.08
CA GLY A 344 -12.56 7.59 -14.51
C GLY A 344 -11.85 6.31 -14.97
N MET A 345 -11.08 5.64 -14.10
CA MET A 345 -10.53 4.29 -14.33
C MET A 345 -11.57 3.23 -13.94
N LEU A 346 -12.17 3.34 -12.75
CA LEU A 346 -13.24 2.46 -12.27
C LEU A 346 -14.44 2.47 -13.24
N GLU A 347 -14.82 3.65 -13.75
CA GLU A 347 -15.85 3.78 -14.79
C GLU A 347 -15.48 3.03 -16.08
N TRP A 348 -14.24 3.19 -16.58
CA TRP A 348 -13.79 2.51 -17.80
C TRP A 348 -13.68 0.98 -17.63
N LEU A 349 -13.36 0.50 -16.43
CA LEU A 349 -13.33 -0.93 -16.09
C LEU A 349 -14.73 -1.54 -16.00
N ARG A 350 -15.71 -0.81 -15.43
CA ARG A 350 -17.13 -1.23 -15.38
C ARG A 350 -17.80 -1.30 -16.75
N GLN A 351 -17.19 -0.73 -17.79
CA GLN A 351 -17.62 -0.82 -19.19
C GLN A 351 -17.05 -2.04 -19.93
N ARG A 352 -16.26 -2.91 -19.26
CA ARG A 352 -15.75 -4.18 -19.79
C ARG A 352 -16.62 -5.32 -19.26
#